data_AF-A0A1B6LRZ8-F1
#
_entry.id   AF-A0A1B6LRZ8-F1
#
_cell.length_a   1.000
_cell.length_b   1.000
_cell.length_c   1.000
_cell.angle_alpha   90.00
_cell.angle_beta   90.00
_cell.angle_gamma   90.00
#
_symmetry.space_group_name_H-M   'P 1'
#
loop_
_entity.id
_entity.type
_entity.pdbx_description
1 polymer ?
#
loop_
_entity_poly.entity_id
_entity_poly.type
_entity_poly.pdbx_seq_one_letter_code
_entity_poly.pdbx_strand_id
1 'polypeptide(L)'
;GEIIHIETLLEKAKFYTSLCLGTTAILSVFAFLFLIPFVVDPAISTILADYESTPVTCVAVGHVYAEGLSNCSWASCKEGCTASVLRCHQILVNYTRLTFEEWSKGNIDINALEWDVGETRFFINTEGCGYPPRVNCSEFSKQYGYGHLGTPFPCFYSRTYPDMVVARYSWDDNLRHLVLSLVIPNVLFGVSIGVLSYWYCPGCNRTGCGVENTTYVEKFNSKDEDEDSLDDYDEEEEY
;
A
#
# COMPACT_ATOMS: atom_id res chain seq x y z
N GLY A 1 -40.11 30.88 19.21
CA GLY A 1 -39.81 29.58 19.84
C GLY A 1 -39.10 28.65 18.87
N GLU A 2 -39.75 28.31 17.76
CA GLU A 2 -39.28 27.27 16.83
C GLU A 2 -38.05 27.66 16.00
N ILE A 3 -37.97 28.91 15.52
CA ILE A 3 -36.83 29.40 14.69
C ILE A 3 -35.51 29.40 15.48
N ILE A 4 -35.53 29.86 16.73
CA ILE A 4 -34.36 29.90 17.63
C ILE A 4 -33.89 28.46 17.95
N HIS A 5 -34.81 27.51 18.06
CA HIS A 5 -34.47 26.10 18.28
C HIS A 5 -33.82 25.47 17.04
N ILE A 6 -34.21 25.87 15.83
CA ILE A 6 -33.61 25.35 14.59
C ILE A 6 -32.19 25.93 14.38
N GLU A 7 -31.99 27.21 14.65
CA GLU A 7 -30.68 27.87 14.53
C GLU A 7 -29.65 27.26 15.50
N THR A 8 -30.03 27.05 16.77
CA THR A 8 -29.16 26.43 17.77
C THR A 8 -28.84 24.96 17.48
N LEU A 9 -29.75 24.21 16.86
CA LEU A 9 -29.49 22.84 16.40
C LEU A 9 -28.50 22.83 15.21
N LEU A 10 -28.62 23.78 14.30
CA LEU A 10 -27.75 23.89 13.12
C LEU A 10 -26.31 24.26 13.51
N GLU A 11 -26.14 25.16 14.48
CA GLU A 11 -24.81 25.51 15.02
C GLU A 11 -24.14 24.33 15.71
N LYS A 12 -24.88 23.59 16.56
CA LYS A 12 -24.38 22.38 17.20
C LYS A 12 -24.02 21.31 16.17
N ALA A 13 -24.88 21.09 15.18
CA ALA A 13 -24.61 20.13 14.10
C ALA A 13 -23.37 20.52 13.29
N LYS A 14 -23.20 21.80 12.95
CA LYS A 14 -22.01 22.31 12.25
C LYS A 14 -20.74 22.09 13.08
N PHE A 15 -20.79 22.39 14.38
CA PHE A 15 -19.64 22.22 15.28
C PHE A 15 -19.23 20.74 15.42
N TYR A 16 -20.17 19.84 15.74
CA TYR A 16 -19.87 18.41 15.88
C TYR A 16 -19.43 17.77 14.56
N THR A 17 -20.02 18.18 13.44
CA THR A 17 -19.59 17.67 12.11
C THR A 17 -18.19 18.18 11.76
N SER A 18 -17.88 19.44 12.03
CA SER A 18 -16.54 19.99 11.83
C SER A 18 -15.48 19.27 12.67
N LEU A 19 -15.79 18.95 13.92
CA LEU A 19 -14.91 18.21 14.81
C LEU A 19 -14.68 16.77 14.31
N CYS A 20 -15.74 16.11 13.84
CA CYS A 20 -15.65 14.76 13.28
C CYS A 20 -14.83 14.75 11.99
N LEU A 21 -15.11 15.64 11.03
CA LEU A 21 -14.36 15.72 9.78
C LEU A 21 -12.89 16.10 10.00
N GLY A 22 -12.62 16.99 10.96
CA GLY A 22 -11.25 17.35 11.34
C GLY A 22 -10.46 16.15 11.89
N THR A 23 -11.05 15.39 12.82
CA THR A 23 -10.40 14.19 13.37
C THR A 23 -10.25 13.08 12.33
N THR A 24 -11.25 12.87 11.47
CA THR A 24 -11.16 11.95 10.32
C THR A 24 -10.06 12.35 9.34
N ALA A 25 -9.90 13.64 9.04
CA ALA A 25 -8.83 14.11 8.15
C ALA A 25 -7.44 13.80 8.73
N ILE A 26 -7.23 14.08 10.02
CA ILE A 26 -5.96 13.79 10.71
C ILE A 26 -5.67 12.28 10.68
N LEU A 27 -6.65 11.44 11.06
CA LEU A 27 -6.48 9.98 11.03
C LEU A 27 -6.23 9.46 9.61
N SER A 28 -6.86 10.04 8.60
CA SER A 28 -6.66 9.65 7.20
C SER A 28 -5.24 9.96 6.71
N VAL A 29 -4.66 11.09 7.11
CA VAL A 29 -3.26 11.44 6.79
C VAL A 29 -2.30 10.46 7.46
N PHE A 30 -2.46 10.19 8.75
CA PHE A 30 -1.62 9.22 9.43
C PHE A 30 -1.73 7.83 8.81
N ALA A 31 -2.95 7.38 8.51
CA ALA A 31 -3.17 6.11 7.82
C ALA A 31 -2.45 6.06 6.47
N PHE A 32 -2.55 7.11 5.66
CA PHE A 32 -1.87 7.18 4.37
C PHE A 32 -0.34 7.12 4.49
N LEU A 33 0.25 7.85 5.44
CA LEU A 33 1.70 7.84 5.67
C LEU A 33 2.23 6.45 6.04
N PHE A 34 1.46 5.65 6.79
CA PHE A 34 1.82 4.26 7.05
C PHE A 34 1.54 3.33 5.87
N LEU A 35 0.49 3.59 5.08
CA LEU A 35 0.17 2.75 3.92
C LEU A 35 1.26 2.80 2.84
N ILE A 36 1.98 3.92 2.68
CA ILE A 36 3.02 4.03 1.65
C ILE A 36 4.12 2.95 1.82
N PRO A 37 4.89 2.91 2.92
CA PRO A 37 5.99 1.95 3.05
C PRO A 37 5.52 0.49 3.15
N PHE A 38 4.32 0.24 3.66
CA PHE A 38 3.82 -1.12 3.86
C PHE A 38 3.08 -1.70 2.66
N VAL A 39 2.48 -0.86 1.82
CA VAL A 39 1.57 -1.31 0.75
C VAL A 39 2.02 -0.80 -0.61
N VAL A 40 2.41 0.47 -0.73
CA VAL A 40 2.77 1.07 -2.02
C VAL A 40 4.13 0.58 -2.50
N ASP A 41 5.14 0.64 -1.64
CA ASP A 41 6.52 0.23 -1.99
C ASP A 41 6.61 -1.22 -2.51
N PRO A 42 6.07 -2.25 -1.82
CA PRO A 42 6.12 -3.63 -2.34
C PRO A 42 5.33 -3.80 -3.66
N ALA A 43 4.26 -3.04 -3.85
CA ALA A 43 3.43 -3.16 -5.05
C ALA A 43 4.03 -2.49 -6.27
N ILE A 44 4.68 -1.34 -6.11
CA ILE A 44 5.43 -0.71 -7.21
C ILE A 44 6.55 -1.64 -7.67
N SER A 45 7.29 -2.23 -6.72
CA SER A 45 8.35 -3.21 -7.03
C SER A 45 7.80 -4.38 -7.85
N THR A 46 6.63 -4.89 -7.47
CA THR A 46 5.96 -5.97 -8.21
C THR A 46 5.55 -5.54 -9.62
N ILE A 47 5.09 -4.29 -9.83
CA ILE A 47 4.70 -3.75 -11.16
C ILE A 47 5.89 -3.61 -12.08
N LEU A 48 6.99 -3.07 -11.54
CA LEU A 48 8.20 -2.86 -12.32
C LEU A 48 8.91 -4.17 -12.70
N ALA A 49 8.59 -5.26 -12.01
CA ALA A 49 9.11 -6.57 -12.36
C ALA A 49 8.54 -7.13 -13.69
N ASP A 50 7.51 -6.53 -14.30
CA ASP A 50 7.00 -6.89 -15.65
C ASP A 50 6.98 -8.39 -15.94
N TYR A 51 6.13 -9.12 -15.21
CA TYR A 51 5.98 -10.55 -15.37
C TYR A 51 4.99 -10.89 -16.48
N GLU A 52 5.29 -11.95 -17.22
CA GLU A 52 4.39 -12.47 -18.24
C GLU A 52 3.09 -13.01 -17.60
N SER A 53 1.94 -12.68 -18.18
CA SER A 53 0.63 -13.12 -17.64
C SER A 53 0.29 -14.57 -17.97
N THR A 54 0.89 -15.13 -19.02
CA THR A 54 0.72 -16.52 -19.43
C THR A 54 1.81 -17.39 -18.82
N PRO A 55 1.48 -18.52 -18.18
CA PRO A 55 2.48 -19.39 -17.59
C PRO A 55 3.31 -20.09 -18.66
N VAL A 56 4.62 -20.00 -18.49
CA VAL A 56 5.61 -20.71 -19.29
C VAL A 56 6.02 -22.02 -18.63
N THR A 57 6.86 -22.80 -19.31
CA THR A 57 7.31 -24.10 -18.80
C THR A 57 8.63 -23.98 -18.05
N CYS A 58 8.62 -24.40 -16.78
CA CYS A 58 9.81 -24.59 -15.95
C CYS A 58 10.07 -26.07 -15.67
N VAL A 59 11.34 -26.43 -15.52
CA VAL A 59 11.78 -27.75 -15.06
C VAL A 59 12.76 -27.57 -13.90
N ALA A 60 12.50 -28.25 -12.78
CA ALA A 60 13.39 -28.25 -11.63
C ALA A 60 14.64 -29.07 -11.90
N VAL A 61 15.81 -28.43 -11.78
CA VAL A 61 17.13 -29.06 -12.00
C VAL A 61 17.86 -29.37 -10.71
N GLY A 62 17.56 -28.62 -9.64
CA GLY A 62 18.24 -28.78 -8.37
C GLY A 62 17.35 -28.44 -7.20
N HIS A 63 17.53 -29.18 -6.11
CA HIS A 63 16.94 -28.87 -4.82
C HIS A 63 18.01 -29.03 -3.74
N VAL A 64 18.15 -28.03 -2.89
CA VAL A 64 19.01 -28.06 -1.71
C VAL A 64 18.18 -27.72 -0.49
N TYR A 65 18.23 -28.58 0.51
CA TYR A 65 17.73 -28.27 1.84
C TYR A 65 18.89 -27.86 2.74
N ALA A 66 18.81 -26.66 3.30
CA ALA A 66 19.83 -26.13 4.19
C ALA A 66 19.19 -25.64 5.50
N GLU A 67 19.97 -25.76 6.58
CA GLU A 67 19.61 -25.26 7.91
C GLU A 67 20.69 -24.29 8.42
N GLY A 68 20.25 -23.33 9.24
CA GLY A 68 21.09 -22.29 9.84
C GLY A 68 21.09 -20.98 9.05
N LEU A 69 21.22 -19.86 9.78
CA LEU A 69 21.17 -18.51 9.20
C LEU A 69 22.26 -18.27 8.14
N SER A 70 23.45 -18.85 8.29
CA SER A 70 24.57 -18.65 7.37
C SER A 70 24.43 -19.39 6.05
N ASN A 71 23.71 -20.52 6.04
CA ASN A 71 23.55 -21.37 4.86
C ASN A 71 22.30 -20.99 4.04
N CYS A 72 21.37 -20.27 4.65
CA CYS A 72 20.13 -19.82 4.03
C CYS A 72 20.22 -18.36 3.52
N SER A 73 21.09 -18.12 2.54
CA SER A 73 21.18 -16.79 1.88
C SER A 73 19.89 -16.42 1.14
N TRP A 74 19.24 -17.41 0.54
CA TRP A 74 17.92 -17.29 -0.08
C TRP A 74 17.09 -18.56 0.15
N ALA A 75 15.79 -18.45 -0.07
CA ALA A 75 14.86 -19.57 0.04
C ALA A 75 13.74 -19.40 -0.99
N SER A 76 13.38 -20.50 -1.65
CA SER A 76 12.27 -20.57 -2.60
C SER A 76 10.91 -20.33 -1.94
N CYS A 77 10.78 -20.65 -0.66
CA CYS A 77 9.57 -20.44 0.13
C CYS A 77 9.94 -20.11 1.57
N LYS A 78 9.26 -19.10 2.15
CA LYS A 78 9.37 -18.73 3.55
C LYS A 78 7.98 -18.62 4.20
N GLU A 79 7.82 -19.27 5.36
CA GLU A 79 6.63 -19.10 6.20
C GLU A 79 6.85 -17.87 7.09
N GLY A 80 6.23 -16.77 6.69
CA GLY A 80 6.39 -15.45 7.27
C GLY A 80 7.46 -14.61 6.58
N CYS A 81 7.11 -13.36 6.26
CA CYS A 81 7.99 -12.43 5.56
C CYS A 81 8.93 -11.67 6.51
N THR A 82 8.57 -11.58 7.79
CA THR A 82 9.35 -10.91 8.85
C THR A 82 10.13 -11.87 9.75
N ALA A 83 9.92 -13.18 9.60
CA ALA A 83 10.56 -14.19 10.44
C ALA A 83 11.97 -14.54 9.94
N SER A 84 12.89 -14.79 10.86
CA SER A 84 14.22 -15.31 10.51
C SER A 84 14.11 -16.76 10.06
N VAL A 85 14.71 -17.06 8.91
CA VAL A 85 14.63 -18.39 8.30
C VAL A 85 15.78 -19.24 8.80
N LEU A 86 15.47 -20.27 9.58
CA LEU A 86 16.43 -21.26 10.06
C LEU A 86 16.50 -22.50 9.17
N ARG A 87 15.49 -22.73 8.34
CA ARG A 87 15.36 -23.88 7.42
C ARG A 87 14.88 -23.38 6.07
N CYS A 88 15.64 -23.64 5.02
CA CYS A 88 15.31 -23.16 3.69
C CYS A 88 15.40 -24.28 2.65
N HIS A 89 14.46 -24.23 1.71
CA HIS A 89 14.52 -24.99 0.47
C HIS A 89 14.97 -24.06 -0.65
N GLN A 90 16.00 -24.46 -1.37
CA GLN A 90 16.56 -23.75 -2.51
C GLN A 90 16.31 -24.60 -3.75
N ILE A 91 15.37 -24.18 -4.58
CA ILE A 91 14.97 -24.89 -5.80
C ILE A 91 15.44 -24.06 -6.99
N LEU A 92 16.23 -24.70 -7.84
CA LEU A 92 16.74 -24.14 -9.09
C LEU A 92 15.99 -24.75 -10.26
N VAL A 93 15.63 -23.93 -11.23
CA VAL A 93 14.84 -24.33 -12.39
C VAL A 93 15.42 -23.76 -13.66
N ASN A 94 15.26 -24.50 -14.74
CA ASN A 94 15.44 -24.01 -16.10
C ASN A 94 14.07 -23.71 -16.67
N TYR A 95 13.92 -22.57 -17.35
CA TYR A 95 12.67 -22.24 -18.00
C TYR A 95 12.86 -21.96 -19.49
N THR A 96 11.77 -22.15 -20.22
CA THR A 96 11.66 -21.70 -21.61
C THR A 96 10.49 -20.75 -21.73
N ARG A 97 10.47 -19.90 -22.76
CA ARG A 97 9.34 -19.01 -23.06
C ARG A 97 8.17 -19.73 -23.72
N LEU A 98 8.31 -21.03 -23.99
CA LEU A 98 7.21 -21.87 -24.46
C LEU A 98 6.15 -21.98 -23.37
N THR A 99 4.90 -21.72 -23.75
CA THR A 99 3.79 -21.80 -22.80
C THR A 99 3.60 -23.24 -22.33
N PHE A 100 3.13 -23.41 -21.10
CA PHE A 100 2.89 -24.76 -20.56
C PHE A 100 1.82 -25.53 -21.36
N GLU A 101 0.87 -24.81 -21.98
CA GLU A 101 -0.15 -25.40 -22.83
C GLU A 101 0.43 -25.96 -24.14
N GLU A 102 1.34 -25.21 -24.78
CA GLU A 102 2.06 -25.70 -25.96
C GLU A 102 2.96 -26.87 -25.62
N TRP A 103 3.63 -26.82 -24.46
CA TRP A 103 4.44 -27.91 -23.97
C TRP A 103 3.65 -29.20 -23.80
N SER A 104 2.47 -29.11 -23.19
CA SER A 104 1.62 -30.27 -22.94
C SER A 104 1.04 -30.89 -24.22
N LYS A 105 0.97 -30.12 -25.32
CA LYS A 105 0.41 -30.58 -26.61
C LYS A 105 1.49 -31.05 -27.58
N GLY A 106 2.71 -30.53 -27.45
CA GLY A 106 3.84 -30.86 -28.31
C GLY A 106 4.57 -32.13 -27.87
N ASN A 107 5.17 -32.83 -28.83
CA ASN A 107 6.17 -33.85 -28.52
C ASN A 107 7.54 -33.16 -28.48
N ILE A 108 7.91 -32.63 -27.31
CA ILE A 108 9.15 -31.87 -27.11
C ILE A 108 10.22 -32.82 -26.58
N ASP A 109 11.36 -32.88 -27.28
CA ASP A 109 12.55 -33.56 -26.77
C ASP A 109 13.34 -32.63 -25.86
N ILE A 110 13.30 -32.91 -24.56
CA ILE A 110 13.98 -32.14 -23.51
C ILE A 110 15.49 -32.08 -23.74
N ASN A 111 16.09 -33.08 -24.39
CA ASN A 111 17.53 -33.15 -24.60
C ASN A 111 18.02 -32.27 -25.76
N ALA A 112 17.14 -31.97 -26.71
CA ALA A 112 17.43 -31.13 -27.87
C ALA A 112 16.98 -29.68 -27.68
N LEU A 113 16.26 -29.41 -26.59
CA LEU A 113 15.72 -28.09 -26.27
C LEU A 113 16.82 -27.19 -25.69
N GLU A 114 16.99 -26.03 -26.29
CA GLU A 114 17.80 -24.95 -25.73
C GLU A 114 16.97 -24.18 -24.70
N TRP A 115 17.45 -24.13 -23.45
CA TRP A 115 16.80 -23.38 -22.38
C TRP A 115 17.03 -21.88 -22.57
N ASP A 116 15.98 -21.07 -22.44
CA ASP A 116 16.11 -19.60 -22.49
C ASP A 116 17.01 -19.09 -21.35
N VAL A 117 16.76 -19.59 -20.13
CA VAL A 117 17.60 -19.33 -18.96
C VAL A 117 17.65 -20.57 -18.07
N GLY A 118 18.86 -20.95 -17.68
CA GLY A 118 19.12 -22.08 -16.79
C GLY A 118 19.47 -21.66 -15.36
N GLU A 119 19.30 -22.59 -14.42
CA GLU A 119 19.70 -22.49 -13.02
C GLU A 119 19.19 -21.23 -12.30
N THR A 120 17.96 -20.82 -12.64
CA THR A 120 17.31 -19.65 -12.06
C THR A 120 16.63 -19.98 -10.73
N ARG A 121 16.48 -18.96 -9.87
CA ARG A 121 15.86 -19.13 -8.56
C ARG A 121 14.35 -19.24 -8.71
N PHE A 122 13.79 -20.33 -8.22
CA PHE A 122 12.34 -20.52 -8.19
C PHE A 122 11.76 -20.08 -6.86
N PHE A 123 10.75 -19.20 -6.90
CA PHE A 123 10.06 -18.70 -5.72
C PHE A 123 8.57 -19.07 -5.73
N ILE A 124 7.98 -19.22 -4.55
CA ILE A 124 6.54 -19.51 -4.41
C ILE A 124 5.65 -18.38 -4.96
N ASN A 125 6.10 -17.13 -4.83
CA ASN A 125 5.46 -15.90 -5.29
C ASN A 125 6.53 -14.80 -5.49
N THR A 126 6.10 -13.60 -5.90
CA THR A 126 6.99 -12.43 -6.09
C THR A 126 7.76 -12.04 -4.84
N GLU A 127 7.16 -12.20 -3.65
CA GLU A 127 7.78 -11.89 -2.36
C GLU A 127 8.71 -13.01 -1.82
N GLY A 128 8.61 -14.22 -2.38
CA GLY A 128 9.26 -15.43 -1.87
C GLY A 128 8.77 -15.91 -0.48
N CYS A 129 7.71 -15.32 0.07
CA CYS A 129 7.22 -15.57 1.41
C CYS A 129 5.69 -15.47 1.52
N GLY A 130 5.13 -16.04 2.58
CA GLY A 130 3.74 -15.82 2.97
C GLY A 130 3.36 -16.55 4.24
N TYR A 131 2.11 -16.41 4.66
CA TYR A 131 1.61 -16.98 5.92
C TYR A 131 0.61 -18.11 5.67
N PRO A 132 0.62 -19.18 6.50
CA PRO A 132 -0.42 -20.21 6.47
C PRO A 132 -1.83 -19.62 6.69
N PRO A 133 -2.88 -20.14 6.03
CA PRO A 133 -2.91 -21.34 5.18
C PRO A 133 -2.54 -21.09 3.70
N ARG A 134 -2.27 -19.84 3.30
CA ARG A 134 -2.02 -19.50 1.88
C ARG A 134 -0.67 -20.04 1.38
N VAL A 135 0.32 -20.08 2.27
CA VAL A 135 1.67 -20.59 2.00
C VAL A 135 1.99 -21.71 2.99
N ASN A 136 2.48 -22.83 2.44
CA ASN A 136 2.99 -23.96 3.20
C ASN A 136 4.27 -24.44 2.49
N CYS A 137 5.42 -24.21 3.11
CA CYS A 137 6.70 -24.49 2.46
C CYS A 137 7.07 -25.97 2.45
N SER A 138 6.52 -26.74 3.40
CA SER A 138 6.69 -28.20 3.42
C SER A 138 5.98 -28.87 2.26
N GLU A 139 4.80 -28.36 1.89
CA GLU A 139 4.06 -28.88 0.73
C GLU A 139 4.68 -28.40 -0.58
N PHE A 140 5.08 -27.13 -0.64
CA PHE A 140 5.75 -26.57 -1.81
C PHE A 140 7.04 -27.32 -2.17
N SER A 141 7.88 -27.64 -1.18
CA SER A 141 9.12 -28.38 -1.42
C SER A 141 8.90 -29.84 -1.80
N LYS A 142 7.80 -30.46 -1.38
CA LYS A 142 7.41 -31.80 -1.86
C LYS A 142 6.95 -31.77 -3.31
N GLN A 143 6.20 -30.73 -3.69
CA GLN A 143 5.65 -30.60 -5.03
C GLN A 143 6.73 -30.30 -6.09
N TYR A 144 7.73 -29.47 -5.76
CA TYR A 144 8.72 -29.00 -6.75
C TYR A 144 10.18 -29.36 -6.43
N GLY A 145 10.44 -29.96 -5.26
CA GLY A 145 11.78 -30.36 -4.84
C GLY A 145 12.16 -31.78 -5.27
N TYR A 146 12.94 -32.47 -4.44
CA TYR A 146 13.60 -33.75 -4.76
C TYR A 146 12.73 -34.80 -5.47
N GLY A 147 11.44 -34.93 -5.10
CA GLY A 147 10.56 -35.96 -5.68
C GLY A 147 10.11 -35.71 -7.12
N HIS A 148 10.29 -34.49 -7.63
CA HIS A 148 9.74 -34.03 -8.91
C HIS A 148 10.78 -33.30 -9.77
N LEU A 149 12.07 -33.52 -9.50
CA LEU A 149 13.15 -33.01 -10.35
C LEU A 149 13.00 -33.56 -11.77
N GLY A 150 13.22 -32.70 -12.77
CA GLY A 150 13.05 -33.04 -14.19
C GLY A 150 11.59 -33.02 -14.68
N THR A 151 10.60 -32.82 -13.80
CA THR A 151 9.20 -32.72 -14.24
C THR A 151 8.87 -31.28 -14.69
N PRO A 152 8.22 -31.10 -15.85
CA PRO A 152 7.80 -29.78 -16.32
C PRO A 152 6.54 -29.30 -15.58
N PHE A 153 6.52 -28.03 -15.20
CA PHE A 153 5.40 -27.39 -14.53
C PHE A 153 5.22 -25.92 -14.97
N PRO A 154 4.03 -25.34 -14.82
CA PRO A 154 3.77 -23.96 -15.18
C PRO A 154 4.43 -23.00 -14.18
N CYS A 155 5.09 -21.96 -14.69
CA CYS A 155 5.71 -20.90 -13.92
C CYS A 155 5.60 -19.55 -14.64
N PHE A 156 5.85 -18.46 -13.93
CA PHE A 156 5.85 -17.11 -14.51
C PHE A 156 7.23 -16.51 -14.39
N TYR A 157 7.73 -15.92 -15.48
CA TYR A 157 9.02 -15.28 -15.52
C TYR A 157 8.86 -13.77 -15.60
N SER A 158 9.84 -13.05 -15.04
CA SER A 158 9.94 -11.60 -15.12
C SER A 158 10.76 -11.22 -16.34
N ARG A 159 10.26 -10.26 -17.13
CA ARG A 159 11.01 -9.70 -18.27
C ARG A 159 12.12 -8.75 -17.79
N THR A 160 11.93 -8.12 -16.63
CA THR A 160 12.93 -7.24 -15.99
C THR A 160 14.02 -8.03 -15.27
N TYR A 161 13.67 -9.13 -14.61
CA TYR A 161 14.55 -9.93 -13.76
C TYR A 161 14.60 -11.40 -14.24
N PRO A 162 15.48 -11.73 -15.21
CA PRO A 162 15.53 -13.08 -15.77
C PRO A 162 16.07 -14.15 -14.81
N ASP A 163 16.73 -13.75 -13.71
CA ASP A 163 17.36 -14.65 -12.73
C ASP A 163 16.37 -15.26 -11.73
N MET A 164 15.07 -14.92 -11.83
CA MET A 164 14.03 -15.44 -10.96
C MET A 164 12.74 -15.79 -11.70
N VAL A 165 12.06 -16.81 -11.20
CA VAL A 165 10.74 -17.23 -11.69
C VAL A 165 9.85 -17.59 -10.51
N VAL A 166 8.54 -17.42 -10.68
CA VAL A 166 7.55 -17.56 -9.61
C VAL A 166 6.51 -18.63 -9.94
N ALA A 167 6.08 -19.39 -8.93
CA ALA A 167 5.07 -20.45 -9.09
C ALA A 167 3.66 -19.89 -9.26
N ARG A 168 3.35 -18.82 -8.53
CA ARG A 168 2.02 -18.19 -8.54
C ARG A 168 2.16 -16.70 -8.76
N TYR A 169 1.34 -16.22 -9.68
CA TYR A 169 1.26 -14.84 -10.09
C TYR A 169 -0.20 -14.40 -10.03
N SER A 170 -0.53 -13.41 -9.20
CA SER A 170 -1.90 -12.93 -9.01
C SER A 170 -1.92 -11.41 -9.02
N TRP A 171 -2.27 -10.83 -10.16
CA TRP A 171 -2.26 -9.38 -10.40
C TRP A 171 -3.54 -8.72 -9.99
N ASP A 172 -4.66 -9.23 -10.50
CA ASP A 172 -5.94 -8.54 -10.42
C ASP A 172 -6.46 -8.39 -8.99
N ASP A 173 -6.41 -9.45 -8.19
CA ASP A 173 -6.95 -9.43 -6.83
C ASP A 173 -6.09 -8.55 -5.90
N ASN A 174 -4.77 -8.69 -5.97
CA ASN A 174 -3.86 -7.93 -5.12
C ASN A 174 -3.87 -6.43 -5.48
N LEU A 175 -3.89 -6.12 -6.78
CA LEU A 175 -3.97 -4.73 -7.26
C LEU A 175 -5.28 -4.08 -6.82
N ARG A 176 -6.42 -4.77 -6.91
CA ARG A 176 -7.71 -4.23 -6.49
C ARG A 176 -7.74 -3.88 -5.00
N HIS A 177 -7.29 -4.77 -4.14
CA HIS A 177 -7.25 -4.52 -2.69
C HIS A 177 -6.29 -3.37 -2.34
N LEU A 178 -5.17 -3.29 -3.05
CA LEU A 178 -4.20 -2.21 -2.91
C LEU A 178 -4.76 -0.85 -3.32
N VAL A 179 -5.34 -0.77 -4.52
CA VAL A 179 -5.92 0.46 -5.06
C VAL A 179 -7.05 0.94 -4.15
N LEU A 180 -7.92 0.04 -3.68
CA LEU A 180 -8.98 0.41 -2.72
C LEU A 180 -8.40 0.94 -1.41
N SER A 181 -7.36 0.30 -0.88
CA SER A 181 -6.71 0.73 0.37
C SER A 181 -6.03 2.09 0.25
N LEU A 182 -5.57 2.47 -0.95
CA LEU A 182 -4.98 3.79 -1.23
C LEU A 182 -6.05 4.86 -1.49
N VAL A 183 -7.05 4.54 -2.32
CA VAL A 183 -8.06 5.50 -2.78
C VAL A 183 -8.98 5.91 -1.63
N ILE A 184 -9.41 4.97 -0.78
CA ILE A 184 -10.39 5.25 0.28
C ILE A 184 -9.90 6.34 1.27
N PRO A 185 -8.70 6.24 1.89
CA PRO A 185 -8.21 7.29 2.78
C PRO A 185 -8.01 8.64 2.09
N ASN A 186 -7.56 8.64 0.83
CA ASN A 186 -7.36 9.87 0.05
C ASN A 186 -8.68 10.58 -0.28
N VAL A 187 -9.71 9.82 -0.67
CA VAL A 187 -11.05 10.37 -0.93
C VAL A 187 -11.66 10.91 0.36
N LEU A 188 -11.58 10.16 1.47
CA LEU A 188 -12.09 10.61 2.78
C LEU A 188 -11.39 11.88 3.26
N PHE A 189 -10.06 11.96 3.10
CA PHE A 189 -9.30 13.17 3.39
C PHE A 189 -9.74 14.36 2.53
N GLY A 190 -9.82 14.16 1.21
CA GLY A 190 -10.21 15.23 0.27
C GLY A 190 -11.63 15.75 0.52
N VAL A 191 -12.59 14.85 0.79
CA VAL A 191 -13.97 15.24 1.14
C VAL A 191 -14.00 15.98 2.47
N SER A 192 -13.26 15.50 3.48
CA SER A 192 -13.24 16.13 4.81
C SER A 192 -12.71 17.55 4.76
N ILE A 193 -11.58 17.77 4.07
CA ILE A 193 -11.02 19.12 3.87
C ILE A 193 -11.94 19.97 2.99
N GLY A 194 -12.47 19.42 1.90
CA GLY A 194 -13.34 20.16 0.99
C GLY A 194 -14.57 20.77 1.69
N VAL A 195 -15.22 19.98 2.56
CA VAL A 195 -16.39 20.46 3.34
C VAL A 195 -15.97 21.52 4.37
N LEU A 196 -14.86 21.33 5.08
CA LEU A 196 -14.36 22.31 6.04
C LEU A 196 -13.96 23.62 5.37
N SER A 197 -13.24 23.56 4.25
CA SER A 197 -12.87 24.71 3.44
C SER A 197 -14.12 25.44 2.94
N TYR A 198 -15.15 24.72 2.48
CA TYR A 198 -16.40 25.34 2.06
C TYR A 198 -17.12 26.08 3.21
N TRP A 199 -17.12 25.52 4.43
CA TRP A 199 -17.82 26.10 5.58
C TRP A 199 -17.11 27.23 6.31
N TYR A 200 -15.78 27.25 6.25
CA TYR A 200 -14.94 28.17 7.03
C TYR A 200 -14.09 29.10 6.18
N CYS A 201 -13.99 28.90 4.86
CA CYS A 201 -13.24 29.80 3.98
C CYS A 201 -14.15 30.93 3.47
N PRO A 202 -13.94 32.20 3.87
CA PRO A 202 -14.80 33.33 3.49
C PRO A 202 -14.71 33.70 2.01
N GLY A 203 -13.72 33.17 1.27
CA GLY A 203 -13.45 33.50 -0.14
C GLY A 203 -14.10 32.59 -1.18
N CYS A 204 -14.57 31.39 -0.85
CA CYS A 204 -15.16 30.48 -1.86
C CYS A 204 -16.60 30.84 -2.28
N ASN A 205 -17.27 31.74 -1.55
CA ASN A 205 -18.59 32.25 -1.90
C ASN A 205 -18.54 33.52 -2.79
N ARG A 206 -17.36 33.98 -3.19
CA ARG A 206 -17.22 35.13 -4.08
C ARG A 206 -16.15 34.83 -5.13
N THR A 207 -16.59 34.74 -6.38
CA THR A 207 -15.74 34.72 -7.57
C THR A 207 -14.55 35.68 -7.43
N GLY A 208 -13.33 35.15 -7.37
CA GLY A 208 -12.09 35.93 -7.42
C GLY A 208 -11.11 35.57 -6.32
N CYS A 209 -10.24 34.58 -6.56
CA CYS A 209 -9.11 34.29 -5.68
C CYS A 209 -7.89 35.07 -6.17
N GLY A 210 -7.58 36.18 -5.50
CA GLY A 210 -6.23 36.74 -5.44
C GLY A 210 -5.58 36.22 -4.18
N VAL A 211 -4.41 35.59 -4.32
CA VAL A 211 -3.56 35.14 -3.22
C VAL A 211 -3.12 36.36 -2.42
N GLU A 212 -3.46 36.44 -1.14
CA GLU A 212 -2.74 37.29 -0.20
C GLU A 212 -2.51 36.56 1.12
N ASN A 213 -1.24 36.21 1.33
CA ASN A 213 -0.71 35.69 2.58
C ASN A 213 -0.84 36.77 3.65
N THR A 214 -1.83 36.68 4.53
CA THR A 214 -1.80 37.45 5.78
C THR A 214 -2.07 36.51 6.95
N THR A 215 -0.97 36.25 7.65
CA THR A 215 -0.86 35.52 8.91
C THR A 215 -1.71 36.17 10.00
N TYR A 216 -2.43 35.34 10.74
CA TYR A 216 -3.35 35.66 11.85
C TYR A 216 -2.71 36.33 13.09
N VAL A 217 -1.55 36.98 12.95
CA VAL A 217 -0.73 37.47 14.08
C VAL A 217 -0.92 38.96 14.36
N GLU A 218 -1.41 39.78 13.42
CA GLU A 218 -1.41 41.25 13.62
C GLU A 218 -2.64 41.86 14.30
N LYS A 219 -3.70 41.10 14.58
CA LYS A 219 -4.96 41.70 15.08
C LYS A 219 -5.02 41.94 16.60
N PHE A 220 -3.92 41.71 17.33
CA PHE A 220 -3.87 41.92 18.79
C PHE A 220 -3.12 43.19 19.23
N ASN A 221 -2.55 43.99 18.32
CA ASN A 221 -1.57 45.01 18.73
C ASN A 221 -1.84 46.45 18.28
N SER A 222 -3.05 46.79 17.83
CA SER A 222 -3.28 48.11 17.19
C SER A 222 -4.59 48.79 17.57
N LYS A 223 -5.15 48.50 18.75
CA LYS A 223 -6.35 49.22 19.17
C LYS A 223 -6.50 49.27 20.68
N ASP A 224 -5.60 49.97 21.37
CA ASP A 224 -5.85 50.64 22.67
C ASP A 224 -4.62 51.49 23.08
N GLU A 225 -4.21 52.46 22.26
CA GLU A 225 -3.45 53.63 22.72
C GLU A 225 -3.98 54.85 21.94
N ASP A 226 -4.75 55.70 22.65
CA ASP A 226 -4.84 57.17 22.53
C ASP A 226 -6.21 57.70 23.03
N GLU A 227 -6.23 57.92 24.35
CA GLU A 227 -6.70 59.08 25.14
C GLU A 227 -8.09 59.75 25.00
N ASP A 228 -8.66 59.96 26.20
CA ASP A 228 -9.45 61.09 26.72
C ASP A 228 -10.98 61.12 26.63
N SER A 229 -11.63 60.87 27.79
CA SER A 229 -12.43 61.91 28.48
C SER A 229 -12.91 61.47 29.88
N LEU A 230 -12.50 62.25 30.87
CA LEU A 230 -13.09 62.53 32.20
C LEU A 230 -14.47 61.93 32.51
N ASP A 231 -14.62 61.25 33.65
CA ASP A 231 -15.91 61.15 34.35
C ASP A 231 -15.74 61.38 35.86
N ASP A 232 -16.74 62.09 36.36
CA ASP A 232 -16.92 62.80 37.62
C ASP A 232 -17.17 61.85 38.82
N TYR A 233 -16.93 62.35 40.04
CA TYR A 233 -17.07 61.60 41.29
C TYR A 233 -18.54 61.42 41.72
N ASP A 234 -18.84 60.26 42.32
CA ASP A 234 -20.15 59.85 42.83
C ASP A 234 -20.76 60.79 43.91
N GLU A 235 -22.07 60.93 43.74
CA GLU A 235 -23.21 61.26 44.60
C GLU A 235 -23.10 61.32 46.15
N GLU A 236 -23.96 62.23 46.67
CA GLU A 236 -24.75 62.18 47.91
C GLU A 236 -24.20 62.79 49.22
N GLU A 237 -24.55 64.07 49.44
CA GLU A 237 -24.93 64.60 50.76
C GLU A 237 -26.40 64.23 51.04
N GLU A 238 -26.71 63.65 52.20
CA GLU A 238 -27.83 64.10 53.05
C GLU A 238 -27.80 63.49 54.48
N TYR A 239 -27.72 64.43 55.44
CA TYR A 239 -28.13 64.44 56.87
C TYR A 239 -27.49 63.53 57.92
#